data_AF-A0A7K0Q2X5-F1
#
_entry.id   AF-A0A7K0Q2X5-F1
#
_cell.length_a   1.000
_cell.length_b   1.000
_cell.length_c   1.000
_cell.angle_alpha   90.00
_cell.angle_beta   90.00
_cell.angle_gamma   90.00
#
_symmetry.space_group_name_H-M   'P 1'
#
loop_
_entity.id
_entity.type
_entity.pdbx_description
1 polymer ?
#
loop_
_entity_poly.entity_id
_entity_poly.type
_entity_poly.pdbx_seq_one_letter_code
_entity_poly.pdbx_strand_id
1 'polypeptide(L)'
;MSQQSSGPSRLSRIAAKEVPHRKTGRFFAAKTDVKHSCEQLVHDVKRSALHNSMKTDLLNAVDRVHKALHNLSEDTPGGRNELVELEKQVEHLLLAEKWVNAAERVLVRLGIGGNKVVRAAVLEEQDKVMWCVRADQWDGQLTSALSALTKQVQEAEAHASRVISA
;
A
#
# COMPACT_ATOMS: atom_id res chain seq x y z
N MET A 1 44.30 32.63 -10.71
CA MET A 1 43.22 32.81 -9.71
C MET A 1 42.00 32.05 -10.21
N SER A 2 41.69 30.90 -9.61
CA SER A 2 40.61 30.03 -10.08
C SER A 2 39.26 30.57 -9.59
N GLN A 3 38.42 31.03 -10.52
CA GLN A 3 37.04 31.40 -10.23
C GLN A 3 36.28 30.14 -9.77
N GLN A 4 35.92 30.08 -8.49
CA GLN A 4 34.93 29.13 -8.01
C GLN A 4 33.58 29.52 -8.59
N SER A 5 33.08 28.72 -9.56
CA SER A 5 31.71 28.81 -10.02
C SER A 5 30.79 28.46 -8.84
N SER A 6 30.18 29.47 -8.20
CA SER A 6 29.18 29.24 -7.18
C SER A 6 27.96 28.62 -7.85
N GLY A 7 27.75 27.32 -7.61
CA GLY A 7 26.59 26.61 -8.12
C GLY A 7 25.28 27.26 -7.67
N PRO A 8 24.17 27.03 -8.39
CA PRO A 8 22.90 27.71 -8.14
C PRO A 8 22.46 27.61 -6.67
N SER A 9 22.19 28.78 -6.06
CA SER A 9 21.80 28.91 -4.66
C SER A 9 20.52 28.14 -4.33
N ARG A 10 20.33 27.76 -3.07
CA ARG A 10 19.14 27.01 -2.62
C ARG A 10 17.82 27.71 -2.99
N LEU A 11 17.80 29.04 -2.91
CA LEU A 11 16.69 29.90 -3.34
C LEU A 11 16.44 29.84 -4.84
N SER A 12 17.50 29.90 -5.67
CA SER A 12 17.37 29.74 -7.13
C SER A 12 16.85 28.35 -7.51
N ARG A 13 17.21 27.31 -6.75
CA ARG A 13 16.66 25.96 -6.90
C ARG A 13 15.19 25.88 -6.51
N ILE A 14 14.73 26.59 -5.49
CA ILE A 14 13.31 26.63 -5.09
C ILE A 14 12.49 27.41 -6.13
N ALA A 15 12.96 28.60 -6.54
CA ALA A 15 12.32 29.38 -7.60
C ALA A 15 12.24 28.61 -8.93
N ALA A 16 13.27 27.84 -9.28
CA ALA A 16 13.27 26.99 -10.46
C ALA A 16 12.30 25.78 -10.38
N LYS A 17 11.77 25.47 -9.19
CA LYS A 17 10.69 24.48 -8.99
C LYS A 17 9.29 25.10 -9.13
N GLU A 18 9.17 26.42 -8.98
CA GLU A 18 7.92 27.20 -9.15
C GLU A 18 7.63 27.57 -10.61
N VAL A 19 8.49 27.17 -11.56
CA VAL A 19 8.25 27.37 -13.00
C VAL A 19 6.99 26.59 -13.42
N PRO A 20 5.95 27.24 -13.99
CA PRO A 20 4.65 26.61 -14.27
C PRO A 20 4.75 25.28 -15.02
N HIS A 21 5.50 25.23 -16.13
CA HIS A 21 5.67 23.99 -16.91
C HIS A 21 6.35 22.84 -16.14
N ARG A 22 7.25 23.15 -15.19
CA ARG A 22 7.89 22.12 -14.35
C ARG A 22 6.97 21.65 -13.22
N LYS A 23 6.06 22.52 -12.76
CA LYS A 23 5.02 22.17 -11.77
C LYS A 23 4.00 21.22 -12.40
N THR A 24 3.51 21.56 -13.59
CA THR A 24 2.63 20.73 -14.42
C THR A 24 3.25 19.35 -14.71
N GLY A 25 4.48 19.33 -15.23
CA GLY A 25 5.16 18.06 -15.55
C GLY A 25 5.35 17.15 -14.34
N ARG A 26 5.61 17.72 -13.15
CA ARG A 26 5.72 16.93 -11.91
C ARG A 26 4.39 16.38 -11.41
N PHE A 27 3.31 17.13 -11.58
CA PHE A 27 1.97 16.67 -11.21
C PHE A 27 1.58 15.46 -12.07
N PHE A 28 1.75 15.56 -13.40
CA PHE A 28 1.43 14.45 -14.30
C PHE A 28 2.35 13.24 -14.12
N ALA A 29 3.63 13.45 -13.82
CA ALA A 29 4.55 12.36 -13.46
C ALA A 29 4.05 11.60 -12.22
N ALA A 30 3.81 12.31 -11.11
CA ALA A 30 3.31 11.69 -9.88
C ALA A 30 1.94 11.02 -10.08
N LYS A 31 1.04 11.62 -10.85
CA LYS A 31 -0.25 10.99 -11.21
C LYS A 31 -0.06 9.69 -11.99
N THR A 32 0.93 9.65 -12.89
CA THR A 32 1.28 8.45 -13.65
C THR A 32 1.88 7.38 -12.75
N ASP A 33 2.73 7.76 -11.80
CA ASP A 33 3.33 6.84 -10.82
C ASP A 33 2.25 6.19 -9.94
N VAL A 34 1.31 6.98 -9.39
CA VAL A 34 0.19 6.45 -8.60
C VAL A 34 -0.70 5.52 -9.44
N LYS A 35 -0.95 5.87 -10.71
CA LYS A 35 -1.69 5.02 -11.64
C LYS A 35 -0.98 3.68 -11.85
N HIS A 36 0.33 3.71 -12.08
CA HIS A 36 1.13 2.51 -12.28
C HIS A 36 1.10 1.60 -11.03
N SER A 37 1.22 2.19 -9.84
CA SER A 37 1.09 1.45 -8.57
C SER A 37 -0.29 0.80 -8.40
N CYS A 38 -1.37 1.47 -8.84
CA CYS A 38 -2.71 0.87 -8.86
C CYS A 38 -2.78 -0.33 -9.83
N GLU A 39 -2.24 -0.19 -11.04
CA GLU A 39 -2.22 -1.27 -12.04
C GLU A 39 -1.41 -2.48 -11.56
N GLN A 40 -0.26 -2.24 -10.94
CA GLN A 40 0.56 -3.26 -10.32
C GLN A 40 -0.19 -3.98 -9.20
N LEU A 41 -0.83 -3.24 -8.30
CA LEU A 41 -1.63 -3.82 -7.22
C LEU A 41 -2.79 -4.67 -7.75
N VAL A 42 -3.50 -4.22 -8.79
CA VAL A 42 -4.55 -5.03 -9.44
C VAL A 42 -3.99 -6.34 -9.96
N HIS A 43 -2.82 -6.30 -10.59
CA HIS A 43 -2.16 -7.50 -11.10
C HIS A 43 -1.77 -8.46 -9.96
N ASP A 44 -1.22 -7.94 -8.87
CA ASP A 44 -0.79 -8.73 -7.71
C ASP A 44 -1.99 -9.38 -6.99
N VAL A 45 -3.07 -8.63 -6.75
CA VAL A 45 -4.32 -9.16 -6.18
C VAL A 45 -4.90 -10.27 -7.05
N LYS A 46 -4.92 -10.11 -8.37
CA LYS A 46 -5.44 -11.14 -9.30
C LYS A 46 -4.63 -12.45 -9.20
N ARG A 47 -3.31 -12.35 -9.11
CA ARG A 47 -2.39 -13.50 -9.06
C ARG A 47 -2.21 -14.09 -7.67
N SER A 48 -2.62 -13.38 -6.62
CA SER A 48 -2.53 -13.84 -5.23
C SER A 48 -3.34 -15.13 -4.99
N ALA A 49 -3.02 -15.86 -3.93
CA ALA A 49 -3.76 -17.05 -3.49
C ALA A 49 -4.96 -16.73 -2.59
N LEU A 50 -5.33 -15.45 -2.47
CA LEU A 50 -6.39 -14.98 -1.59
C LEU A 50 -7.76 -15.57 -1.95
N HIS A 51 -8.62 -15.71 -0.94
CA HIS A 51 -10.04 -15.99 -1.16
C HIS A 51 -10.69 -14.91 -2.06
N ASN A 52 -11.63 -15.34 -2.92
CA ASN A 52 -12.26 -14.47 -3.91
C ASN A 52 -12.97 -13.25 -3.30
N SER A 53 -13.54 -13.37 -2.10
CA SER A 53 -14.14 -12.24 -1.38
C SER A 53 -13.10 -11.17 -1.06
N MET A 54 -11.95 -11.56 -0.49
CA MET A 54 -10.85 -10.64 -0.18
C MET A 54 -10.25 -10.00 -1.43
N LYS A 55 -10.11 -10.77 -2.52
CA LYS A 55 -9.70 -10.21 -3.82
C LYS A 55 -10.67 -9.14 -4.30
N THR A 56 -11.97 -9.40 -4.18
CA THR A 56 -13.01 -8.46 -4.58
C THR A 56 -12.95 -7.18 -3.75
N ASP A 57 -12.80 -7.30 -2.42
CA ASP A 57 -12.66 -6.16 -1.52
C ASP A 57 -11.45 -5.29 -1.86
N LEU A 58 -10.28 -5.90 -2.08
CA LEU A 58 -9.05 -5.18 -2.47
C LEU A 58 -9.19 -4.53 -3.86
N LEU A 59 -9.75 -5.24 -4.85
CA LEU A 59 -9.96 -4.68 -6.19
C LEU A 59 -10.94 -3.50 -6.17
N ASN A 60 -12.00 -3.57 -5.36
CA ASN A 60 -12.93 -2.47 -5.15
C ASN A 60 -12.24 -1.26 -4.49
N ALA A 61 -11.36 -1.49 -3.52
CA ALA A 61 -10.55 -0.43 -2.90
C ALA A 61 -9.65 0.26 -3.94
N VAL A 62 -8.96 -0.50 -4.79
CA VAL A 62 -8.12 0.08 -5.85
C VAL A 62 -8.95 0.83 -6.88
N ASP A 63 -10.12 0.32 -7.26
CA ASP A 63 -11.03 1.01 -8.19
C ASP A 63 -11.49 2.38 -7.63
N ARG A 64 -11.73 2.48 -6.32
CA ARG A 64 -12.03 3.76 -5.66
C ARG A 64 -10.87 4.76 -5.78
N VAL A 65 -9.64 4.32 -5.53
CA VAL A 65 -8.45 5.17 -5.73
C VAL A 65 -8.30 5.58 -7.19
N HIS A 66 -8.49 4.64 -8.13
CA HIS A 66 -8.38 4.90 -9.56
C HIS A 66 -9.39 5.97 -10.03
N LYS A 67 -10.63 5.89 -9.54
CA LYS A 67 -11.68 6.90 -9.80
C LYS A 67 -11.31 8.27 -9.23
N ALA A 68 -10.81 8.33 -8.00
CA ALA A 68 -10.36 9.58 -7.39
C ALA A 68 -9.19 10.20 -8.19
N LEU A 69 -8.19 9.37 -8.55
CA LEU A 69 -7.05 9.79 -9.36
C LEU A 69 -7.48 10.30 -10.75
N HIS A 70 -8.44 9.63 -11.39
CA HIS A 70 -8.98 10.04 -12.69
C HIS A 70 -9.58 11.46 -12.62
N ASN A 71 -10.36 11.74 -11.57
CA ASN A 71 -11.05 13.02 -11.37
C ASN A 71 -10.12 14.17 -10.96
N LEU A 72 -8.88 13.86 -10.58
CA LEU A 72 -7.91 14.85 -10.15
C LEU A 72 -7.29 15.61 -11.34
N SER A 73 -7.43 16.93 -11.38
CA SER A 73 -6.79 17.82 -12.36
C SER A 73 -5.75 18.72 -11.68
N GLU A 74 -4.85 19.29 -12.48
CA GLU A 74 -3.91 20.32 -11.98
C GLU A 74 -4.65 21.58 -11.52
N ASP A 75 -5.78 21.89 -12.17
CA ASP A 75 -6.61 23.06 -11.84
C ASP A 75 -7.42 22.85 -10.54
N THR A 76 -7.45 21.64 -10.00
CA THR A 76 -8.14 21.35 -8.74
C THR A 76 -7.42 22.07 -7.59
N PRO A 77 -8.08 22.97 -6.85
CA PRO A 77 -7.47 23.61 -5.69
C PRO A 77 -7.02 22.56 -4.68
N GLY A 78 -5.73 22.52 -4.35
CA GLY A 78 -5.18 21.51 -3.45
C GLY A 78 -4.94 20.13 -4.08
N GLY A 79 -5.12 19.97 -5.40
CA GLY A 79 -4.98 18.68 -6.08
C GLY A 79 -3.62 18.00 -5.89
N ARG A 80 -2.55 18.76 -5.67
CA ARG A 80 -1.24 18.18 -5.32
C ARG A 80 -1.26 17.47 -3.96
N ASN A 81 -1.93 18.03 -2.97
CA ASN A 81 -2.03 17.41 -1.65
C ASN A 81 -2.92 16.17 -1.72
N GLU A 82 -4.02 16.24 -2.46
CA GLU A 82 -4.89 15.09 -2.71
C GLU A 82 -4.13 13.97 -3.44
N LEU A 83 -3.28 14.30 -4.43
CA LEU A 83 -2.42 13.32 -5.09
C LEU A 83 -1.48 12.60 -4.11
N VAL A 84 -0.89 13.33 -3.18
CA VAL A 84 -0.02 12.76 -2.13
C VAL A 84 -0.82 11.86 -1.18
N GLU A 85 -2.06 12.22 -0.84
CA GLU A 85 -2.91 11.34 -0.04
C GLU A 85 -3.33 10.09 -0.80
N LEU A 86 -3.64 10.19 -2.10
CA LEU A 86 -3.92 9.02 -2.95
C LEU A 86 -2.69 8.11 -3.06
N GLU A 87 -1.49 8.67 -3.20
CA GLU A 87 -0.24 7.91 -3.20
C GLU A 87 -0.09 7.08 -1.92
N LYS A 88 -0.26 7.70 -0.74
CA LYS A 88 -0.23 6.99 0.55
C LYS A 88 -1.30 5.91 0.67
N GLN A 89 -2.51 6.18 0.17
CA GLN A 89 -3.59 5.20 0.17
C GLN A 89 -3.21 3.96 -0.66
N VAL A 90 -2.61 4.15 -1.84
CA VAL A 90 -2.11 3.02 -2.65
C VAL A 90 -1.01 2.26 -1.91
N GLU A 91 -0.08 2.96 -1.26
CA GLU A 91 0.97 2.32 -0.45
C GLU A 91 0.39 1.46 0.68
N HIS A 92 -0.62 1.95 1.40
CA HIS A 92 -1.28 1.18 2.44
C HIS A 92 -2.02 -0.04 1.88
N LEU A 93 -2.67 0.08 0.72
CA LEU A 93 -3.34 -1.04 0.05
C LEU A 93 -2.34 -2.10 -0.47
N LEU A 94 -1.17 -1.67 -0.96
CA LEU A 94 -0.07 -2.57 -1.33
C LEU A 94 0.42 -3.38 -0.12
N LEU A 95 0.57 -2.72 1.04
CA LEU A 95 0.95 -3.40 2.27
C LEU A 95 -0.15 -4.37 2.75
N ALA A 96 -1.42 -4.00 2.59
CA ALA A 96 -2.56 -4.87 2.89
C ALA A 96 -2.55 -6.13 2.04
N GLU A 97 -2.45 -6.02 0.72
CA GLU A 97 -2.34 -7.19 -0.16
C GLU A 97 -1.18 -8.09 0.29
N LYS A 98 0.01 -7.51 0.49
CA LYS A 98 1.22 -8.26 0.82
C LYS A 98 1.04 -9.10 2.09
N TRP A 99 0.53 -8.48 3.16
CA TRP A 99 0.42 -9.14 4.46
C TRP A 99 -0.78 -10.08 4.56
N VAL A 100 -1.91 -9.76 3.92
CA VAL A 100 -3.06 -10.69 3.84
C VAL A 100 -2.68 -11.92 3.02
N ASN A 101 -1.91 -11.75 1.95
CA ASN A 101 -1.40 -12.86 1.13
C ASN A 101 -0.33 -13.68 1.86
N ALA A 102 0.51 -13.03 2.69
CA ALA A 102 1.42 -13.74 3.59
C ALA A 102 0.67 -14.55 4.67
N ALA A 103 -0.39 -13.98 5.23
CA ALA A 103 -1.26 -14.65 6.19
C ALA A 103 -1.88 -15.92 5.59
N GLU A 104 -2.42 -15.87 4.37
CA GLU A 104 -2.91 -17.06 3.68
C GLU A 104 -1.83 -18.13 3.51
N ARG A 105 -0.63 -17.75 3.07
CA ARG A 105 0.48 -18.70 2.90
C ARG A 105 0.86 -19.38 4.22
N VAL A 106 0.93 -18.66 5.33
CA VAL A 106 1.26 -19.25 6.62
C VAL A 106 0.12 -20.13 7.16
N LEU A 107 -1.14 -19.75 6.94
CA LEU A 107 -2.31 -20.54 7.31
C LEU A 107 -2.36 -21.87 6.55
N VAL A 108 -1.99 -21.87 5.26
CA VAL A 108 -1.84 -23.10 4.47
C VAL A 108 -0.72 -23.98 5.02
N ARG A 109 0.45 -23.39 5.35
CA ARG A 109 1.59 -24.13 5.92
C ARG A 109 1.31 -24.72 7.30
N LEU A 110 0.60 -24.00 8.16
CA LEU A 110 0.17 -24.51 9.47
C LEU A 110 -0.83 -25.65 9.33
N GLY A 111 -1.61 -25.67 8.23
CA GLY A 111 -2.62 -26.67 7.96
C GLY A 111 -3.81 -26.62 8.93
N ILE A 112 -4.74 -27.55 8.74
CA ILE A 112 -5.98 -27.65 9.54
C ILE A 112 -5.69 -28.21 10.94
N GLY A 113 -4.66 -29.05 11.07
CA GLY A 113 -4.21 -29.63 12.33
C GLY A 113 -3.18 -28.80 13.10
N GLY A 114 -2.80 -27.63 12.58
CA GLY A 114 -1.82 -26.73 13.21
C GLY A 114 -2.32 -26.15 14.55
N ASN A 115 -1.44 -25.44 15.25
CA ASN A 115 -1.77 -24.80 16.53
C ASN A 115 -2.98 -23.86 16.35
N LYS A 116 -4.11 -24.25 16.95
CA LYS A 116 -5.40 -23.55 16.80
C LYS A 116 -5.35 -22.11 17.30
N VAL A 117 -4.56 -21.83 18.34
CA VAL A 117 -4.42 -20.49 18.92
C VAL A 117 -3.69 -19.58 17.94
N VAL A 118 -2.57 -20.05 17.39
CA VAL A 118 -1.78 -19.30 16.39
C VAL A 118 -2.60 -19.07 15.12
N ARG A 119 -3.31 -20.10 14.66
CA ARG A 119 -4.19 -20.00 13.49
C ARG A 119 -5.31 -18.98 13.70
N ALA A 120 -5.97 -19.02 14.86
CA ALA A 120 -7.05 -18.09 15.19
C ALA A 120 -6.57 -16.64 15.26
N ALA A 121 -5.40 -16.40 15.86
CA ALA A 121 -4.82 -15.06 15.94
C ALA A 121 -4.50 -14.47 14.56
N VAL A 122 -3.93 -15.26 13.64
CA VAL A 122 -3.67 -14.81 12.26
C VAL A 122 -4.98 -14.49 11.53
N LEU A 123 -6.01 -15.34 11.67
CA LEU A 123 -7.32 -15.12 11.04
C LEU A 123 -8.02 -13.87 11.58
N GLU A 124 -7.95 -13.64 12.90
CA GLU A 124 -8.54 -12.47 13.53
C GLU A 124 -7.90 -11.17 13.03
N GLU A 125 -6.56 -11.09 13.01
CA GLU A 125 -5.87 -9.90 12.51
C GLU A 125 -6.02 -9.72 10.99
N GLN A 126 -6.14 -10.80 10.23
CA GLN A 126 -6.43 -10.74 8.80
C GLN A 126 -7.82 -10.12 8.55
N ASP A 127 -8.84 -10.54 9.31
CA ASP A 127 -10.18 -9.98 9.17
C ASP A 127 -10.23 -8.50 9.59
N LYS A 128 -9.47 -8.09 10.62
CA LYS A 128 -9.33 -6.67 10.99
C LYS A 128 -8.75 -5.83 9.84
N VAL A 129 -7.69 -6.30 9.19
CA VAL A 129 -7.12 -5.62 8.02
C VAL A 129 -8.15 -5.52 6.89
N MET A 130 -8.84 -6.63 6.58
CA MET A 130 -9.86 -6.64 5.53
C MET A 130 -11.08 -5.77 5.87
N TRP A 131 -11.43 -5.65 7.15
CA TRP A 131 -12.45 -4.72 7.63
C TRP A 131 -12.05 -3.27 7.35
N CYS A 132 -10.81 -2.86 7.67
CA CYS A 132 -10.31 -1.52 7.35
C CYS A 132 -10.32 -1.25 5.84
N VAL A 133 -9.96 -2.24 5.02
CA VAL A 133 -10.02 -2.12 3.55
C VAL A 133 -11.45 -1.87 3.07
N ARG A 134 -12.44 -2.63 3.59
CA ARG A 134 -13.86 -2.47 3.25
C ARG A 134 -14.45 -1.14 3.72
N ALA A 135 -14.01 -0.65 4.87
CA ALA A 135 -14.53 0.56 5.51
C ALA A 135 -13.89 1.86 4.99
N ASP A 136 -12.99 1.80 4.00
CA ASP A 136 -12.22 2.94 3.49
C ASP A 136 -11.37 3.65 4.57
N GLN A 137 -11.01 2.93 5.62
CA GLN A 137 -10.18 3.44 6.71
C GLN A 137 -8.71 3.14 6.45
N TRP A 138 -8.18 3.67 5.35
CA TRP A 138 -6.79 3.47 4.91
C TRP A 138 -5.83 4.48 5.55
N ASP A 139 -6.04 4.76 6.82
CA ASP A 139 -5.31 5.72 7.61
C ASP A 139 -4.53 5.01 8.74
N GLY A 140 -4.34 5.68 9.88
CA GLY A 140 -3.71 5.08 11.05
C GLY A 140 -4.37 3.79 11.54
N GLN A 141 -5.66 3.58 11.25
CA GLN A 141 -6.34 2.33 11.62
C GLN A 141 -5.80 1.13 10.82
N LEU A 142 -5.72 1.25 9.49
CA LEU A 142 -5.13 0.20 8.65
C LEU A 142 -3.67 -0.03 9.02
N THR A 143 -2.90 1.02 9.30
CA THR A 143 -1.49 0.88 9.74
C THR A 143 -1.36 0.10 11.05
N SER A 144 -2.26 0.34 12.01
CA SER A 144 -2.30 -0.40 13.27
C SER A 144 -2.64 -1.88 13.04
N ALA A 145 -3.69 -2.16 12.27
CA ALA A 145 -4.11 -3.52 11.93
C ALA A 145 -3.00 -4.29 11.16
N LEU A 146 -2.33 -3.63 10.21
CA LEU A 146 -1.20 -4.19 9.48
C LEU A 146 -0.03 -4.55 10.40
N SER A 147 0.27 -3.71 11.38
CA SER A 147 1.35 -3.96 12.35
C SER A 147 1.04 -5.18 13.21
N ALA A 148 -0.22 -5.32 13.64
CA ALA A 148 -0.67 -6.49 14.40
C ALA A 148 -0.63 -7.77 13.55
N LEU A 149 -1.16 -7.73 12.32
CA LEU A 149 -1.10 -8.86 11.39
C LEU A 149 0.35 -9.27 11.07
N THR A 150 1.23 -8.31 10.82
CA THR A 150 2.66 -8.55 10.56
C THR A 150 3.29 -9.38 11.69
N LYS A 151 3.04 -8.98 12.94
CA LYS A 151 3.54 -9.68 14.11
C LYS A 151 3.00 -11.11 14.18
N GLN A 152 1.69 -11.28 13.99
CA GLN A 152 1.07 -12.61 14.04
C GLN A 152 1.56 -13.53 12.92
N VAL A 153 1.75 -13.02 11.70
CA VAL A 153 2.31 -13.79 10.59
C VAL A 153 3.74 -14.22 10.90
N GLN A 154 4.59 -13.34 11.42
CA GLN A 154 5.97 -13.69 11.80
C GLN A 154 6.02 -14.75 12.91
N GLU A 155 5.17 -14.62 13.94
CA GLU A 155 5.06 -15.61 15.01
C GLU A 155 4.56 -16.96 14.48
N ALA A 156 3.58 -16.94 13.57
CA ALA A 156 3.04 -18.12 12.92
C ALA A 156 4.08 -18.81 12.01
N GLU A 157 4.87 -18.04 11.26
CA GLU A 157 5.95 -18.56 10.41
C GLU A 157 7.04 -19.24 11.25
N ALA A 158 7.41 -18.64 12.39
CA ALA A 158 8.33 -19.23 13.34
C ALA A 158 7.78 -20.55 13.91
N HIS A 159 6.49 -20.61 14.23
CA HIS A 159 5.83 -21.84 14.69
C HIS A 159 5.81 -22.92 13.61
N ALA A 160 5.39 -22.58 12.39
CA ALA A 160 5.33 -23.51 11.27
C ALA A 160 6.70 -24.10 10.93
N SER A 161 7.77 -23.31 11.04
CA SER A 161 9.14 -23.76 10.76
C SER A 161 9.67 -24.74 11.81
N ARG A 162 9.20 -24.64 13.07
CA ARG A 162 9.55 -25.60 14.14
C ARG A 162 8.84 -26.93 13.96
N VAL A 163 7.59 -26.92 13.50
CA VAL A 163 6.78 -28.13 13.29
C VAL A 163 7.31 -28.97 12.12
N ILE A 164 7.83 -28.34 11.07
CA ILE A 164 8.42 -29.06 9.91
C ILE A 164 9.80 -29.67 10.26
N SER A 165 10.49 -29.11 11.26
CA SER A 165 11.82 -29.56 11.67
C SER A 165 11.78 -30.66 12.76
N ALA A 166 10.59 -31.09 13.19
CA ALA A 166 10.36 -32.07 14.25
C ALA A 166 9.78 -33.37 13.65
#